data_AF-A0A941D9J1-F1
#
_entry.id   AF-A0A941D9J1-F1
#
_cell.length_a   1.000
_cell.length_b   1.000
_cell.length_c   1.000
_cell.angle_alpha   90.00
_cell.angle_beta   90.00
_cell.angle_gamma   90.00
#
_symmetry.space_group_name_H-M   'P 1'
#
loop_
_entity.id
_entity.type
_entity.pdbx_description
1 polymer ?
#
loop_
_entity_poly.entity_id
_entity_poly.type
_entity_poly.pdbx_seq_one_letter_code
_entity_poly.pdbx_strand_id
1 'polypeptide(L)'
;MPRSRSGALTLAEEEPRSPRQRWLAGTLGVAVVGVLGVAGWQGVQHLLHAVASERCEVTVSGTTHRWAPDQASNAAAITAIGVKRGLPPRAASIAIATAMQESKVRNVRYGDRDSLGLFQQRPSQGWGSPEQILDPEYATNAFYDALVEVDGYDGMEIADAAQAVQRSAAGYAYAQHEGQARATASALSGQSPAVLGCALRDPSEPGDPEALSALLDKDFGLAAEVEGTRVRVDAADPRSAWAVAQWAVARASTTGATRVEHDGRSWTRAMDDAALTWAGDGSTGPGEVVIDLA
;
A
#
# COMPACT_ATOMS: atom_id res chain seq x y z
N MET A 1 2.02 -99.20 -3.48
CA MET A 1 2.85 -98.06 -3.98
C MET A 1 2.34 -97.68 -5.37
N PRO A 2 2.32 -96.40 -5.80
CA PRO A 2 2.83 -95.20 -5.14
C PRO A 2 1.74 -94.17 -4.74
N ARG A 3 2.15 -93.28 -3.82
CA ARG A 3 1.50 -92.04 -3.40
C ARG A 3 1.88 -90.90 -4.35
N SER A 4 1.01 -89.89 -4.46
CA SER A 4 1.33 -88.45 -4.27
C SER A 4 0.56 -87.56 -5.26
N ARG A 5 -0.33 -86.71 -4.72
CA ARG A 5 -0.65 -85.40 -5.29
C ARG A 5 -0.44 -84.36 -4.20
N SER A 6 0.80 -83.93 -4.05
CA SER A 6 1.12 -82.67 -3.38
C SER A 6 0.82 -81.54 -4.37
N GLY A 7 -0.22 -80.75 -4.10
CA GLY A 7 -0.44 -79.49 -4.81
C GLY A 7 0.63 -78.50 -4.39
N ALA A 8 1.56 -78.19 -5.28
CA ALA A 8 2.42 -77.03 -5.14
C ALA A 8 1.72 -75.85 -5.82
N LEU A 9 1.39 -74.81 -5.04
CA LEU A 9 1.06 -73.49 -5.57
C LEU A 9 2.31 -72.92 -6.22
N THR A 10 2.32 -72.82 -7.54
CA THR A 10 3.31 -72.02 -8.29
C THR A 10 3.07 -70.56 -7.97
N LEU A 11 3.94 -69.96 -7.16
CA LEU A 11 4.08 -68.51 -7.09
C LEU A 11 4.56 -68.03 -8.47
N ALA A 12 3.86 -67.06 -9.06
CA ALA A 12 4.25 -66.50 -10.35
C ALA A 12 5.69 -65.99 -10.28
N GLU A 13 6.54 -66.53 -11.14
CA GLU A 13 7.91 -66.05 -11.36
C GLU A 13 7.82 -64.60 -11.87
N GLU A 14 8.32 -63.64 -11.08
CA GLU A 14 8.47 -62.26 -11.53
C GLU A 14 9.55 -62.21 -12.61
N GLU A 15 9.15 -62.08 -13.88
CA GLU A 15 10.10 -61.85 -14.97
C GLU A 15 10.93 -60.58 -14.72
N PRO A 16 12.27 -60.62 -14.90
CA PRO A 16 13.14 -59.49 -14.64
C PRO A 16 12.86 -58.35 -15.63
N ARG A 17 12.46 -57.19 -15.09
CA ARG A 17 12.17 -55.97 -15.88
C ARG A 17 13.38 -55.55 -16.73
N SER A 18 13.13 -55.27 -18.01
CA SER A 18 14.17 -54.84 -18.96
C SER A 18 14.79 -53.49 -18.58
N PRO A 19 16.04 -53.19 -19.00
CA PRO A 19 16.71 -51.91 -18.72
C PRO A 19 15.89 -50.69 -19.16
N ARG A 20 15.18 -50.80 -20.30
CA ARG A 20 14.25 -49.77 -20.80
C ARG A 20 13.06 -49.54 -19.88
N GLN A 21 12.45 -50.61 -19.34
CA GLN A 21 11.35 -50.50 -18.37
C GLN A 21 11.80 -49.87 -17.05
N ARG A 22 13.03 -50.14 -16.59
CA ARG A 22 13.59 -49.50 -15.39
C ARG A 22 13.84 -48.01 -15.60
N TRP A 23 14.32 -47.62 -16.79
CA TRP A 23 14.52 -46.21 -17.16
C TRP A 23 13.19 -45.44 -17.30
N LEU A 24 12.19 -46.06 -17.95
CA LEU A 24 10.83 -45.50 -18.07
C LEU A 24 10.15 -45.38 -16.69
N ALA A 25 10.28 -46.38 -15.82
CA ALA A 25 9.74 -46.31 -14.47
C ALA A 25 10.43 -45.24 -13.61
N GLY A 26 11.76 -45.09 -13.74
CA GLY A 26 12.52 -44.05 -13.03
C GLY A 26 12.16 -42.64 -13.50
N THR A 27 12.06 -42.42 -14.80
CA THR A 27 11.64 -41.13 -15.38
C THR A 27 10.19 -40.79 -15.02
N LEU A 28 9.28 -41.76 -15.07
CA LEU A 28 7.90 -41.57 -14.60
C LEU A 28 7.85 -41.23 -13.11
N GLY A 29 8.65 -41.89 -12.28
CA GLY A 29 8.76 -41.60 -10.84
C GLY A 29 9.25 -40.17 -10.57
N VAL A 30 10.30 -39.73 -11.26
CA VAL A 30 10.80 -38.35 -11.16
C VAL A 30 9.76 -37.34 -11.64
N ALA A 31 9.07 -37.62 -12.75
CA ALA A 31 8.01 -36.75 -13.26
C ALA A 31 6.85 -36.62 -12.27
N VAL A 32 6.41 -37.73 -11.65
CA VAL A 32 5.36 -37.72 -10.62
C VAL A 32 5.79 -36.93 -9.39
N VAL A 33 7.02 -37.12 -8.90
CA VAL A 33 7.55 -36.32 -7.78
C VAL A 33 7.62 -34.83 -8.13
N GLY A 34 8.05 -34.50 -9.35
CA GLY A 34 8.06 -33.12 -9.85
C GLY A 34 6.67 -32.49 -9.86
N VAL A 35 5.67 -33.20 -10.42
CA VAL A 35 4.27 -32.74 -10.47
C VAL A 35 3.69 -32.58 -9.07
N LEU A 36 3.89 -33.54 -8.17
CA LEU A 36 3.43 -33.45 -6.79
C LEU A 36 4.12 -32.31 -6.04
N GLY A 37 5.41 -32.06 -6.31
CA GLY A 37 6.15 -30.92 -5.76
C GLY A 37 5.57 -29.58 -6.21
N VAL A 38 5.30 -29.43 -7.51
CA VAL A 38 4.67 -28.21 -8.07
C VAL A 38 3.26 -28.02 -7.54
N ALA A 39 2.43 -29.07 -7.51
CA ALA A 39 1.07 -29.00 -6.99
C ALA A 39 1.06 -28.67 -5.48
N GLY A 40 1.98 -29.26 -4.71
CA GLY A 40 2.18 -28.95 -3.30
C GLY A 40 2.59 -27.50 -3.08
N TRP A 41 3.56 -27.00 -3.87
CA TRP A 41 3.98 -25.59 -3.84
C TRP A 41 2.82 -24.64 -4.17
N GLN A 42 2.08 -24.91 -5.25
CA GLN A 42 0.89 -24.12 -5.62
C GLN A 42 -0.17 -24.14 -4.52
N GLY A 43 -0.42 -25.29 -3.90
CA GLY A 43 -1.35 -25.41 -2.77
C GLY A 43 -0.92 -24.57 -1.56
N VAL A 44 0.37 -24.55 -1.22
CA VAL A 44 0.91 -23.70 -0.15
C VAL A 44 0.77 -22.22 -0.50
N GLN A 45 1.13 -21.82 -1.73
CA GLN A 45 0.98 -20.43 -2.17
C GLN A 45 -0.49 -19.98 -2.13
N HIS A 46 -1.42 -20.80 -2.62
CA HIS A 46 -2.86 -20.51 -2.52
C HIS A 46 -3.33 -20.32 -1.08
N LEU A 47 -2.87 -21.18 -0.15
CA LEU A 47 -3.21 -21.02 1.27
C LEU A 47 -2.64 -19.73 1.85
N LEU A 48 -1.37 -19.41 1.55
CA LEU A 48 -0.72 -18.18 2.00
C LEU A 48 -1.47 -16.94 1.48
N HIS A 49 -1.87 -16.91 0.21
CA HIS A 49 -2.67 -15.83 -0.37
C HIS A 49 -4.06 -15.72 0.29
N ALA A 50 -4.69 -16.85 0.61
CA ALA A 50 -6.00 -16.87 1.25
C ALA A 50 -5.97 -16.33 2.70
N VAL A 51 -4.86 -16.48 3.41
CA VAL A 51 -4.70 -15.98 4.79
C VAL A 51 -3.95 -14.64 4.86
N ALA A 52 -3.31 -14.21 3.77
CA ALA A 52 -2.62 -12.93 3.71
C ALA A 52 -3.61 -11.76 3.86
N SER A 53 -3.22 -10.79 4.66
CA SER A 53 -3.93 -9.51 4.80
C SER A 53 -3.34 -8.48 3.84
N GLU A 54 -4.21 -7.65 3.26
CA GLU A 54 -3.80 -6.48 2.51
C GLU A 54 -2.93 -5.57 3.37
N ARG A 55 -1.88 -5.01 2.77
CA ARG A 55 -0.93 -4.15 3.46
C ARG A 55 -0.19 -3.26 2.48
N CYS A 56 0.25 -2.12 2.98
CA CYS A 56 1.21 -1.28 2.30
C CYS A 56 2.51 -1.22 3.10
N GLU A 57 3.62 -1.05 2.39
CA GLU A 57 4.94 -0.90 2.97
C GLU A 57 5.64 0.33 2.41
N VAL A 58 6.32 1.06 3.28
CA VAL A 58 7.23 2.16 2.93
C VAL A 58 8.62 1.75 3.38
N THR A 59 9.55 1.60 2.43
CA THR A 59 10.93 1.18 2.72
C THR A 59 11.94 2.27 2.38
N VAL A 60 12.43 2.98 3.40
CA VAL A 60 13.40 4.07 3.23
C VAL A 60 14.68 3.70 3.97
N SER A 61 15.83 3.80 3.28
CA SER A 61 17.16 3.50 3.85
C SER A 61 17.24 2.14 4.55
N GLY A 62 16.58 1.12 4.00
CA GLY A 62 16.56 -0.25 4.54
C GLY A 62 15.62 -0.46 5.74
N THR A 63 14.90 0.57 6.19
CA THR A 63 13.87 0.45 7.23
C THR A 63 12.49 0.39 6.60
N THR A 64 11.72 -0.64 6.94
CA THR A 64 10.36 -0.86 6.42
C THR A 64 9.31 -0.52 7.47
N HIS A 65 8.36 0.34 7.09
CA HIS A 65 7.18 0.67 7.87
C HIS A 65 5.92 0.10 7.22
N ARG A 66 5.10 -0.59 8.01
CA ARG A 66 3.86 -1.23 7.53
C ARG A 66 2.65 -0.36 7.82
N TRP A 67 1.71 -0.35 6.88
CA TRP A 67 0.45 0.36 6.95
C TRP A 67 -0.69 -0.56 6.54
N ALA A 68 -1.84 -0.46 7.22
CA ALA A 68 -3.08 -0.95 6.64
C ALA A 68 -3.47 -0.08 5.43
N PRO A 69 -4.18 -0.62 4.42
CA PRO A 69 -4.50 0.14 3.21
C PRO A 69 -5.26 1.46 3.47
N ASP A 70 -6.17 1.47 4.45
CA ASP A 70 -6.90 2.68 4.81
C ASP A 70 -6.01 3.74 5.47
N GLN A 71 -5.02 3.32 6.26
CA GLN A 71 -4.05 4.22 6.86
C GLN A 71 -3.10 4.80 5.80
N ALA A 72 -2.66 3.99 4.84
CA ALA A 72 -1.84 4.45 3.72
C ALA A 72 -2.61 5.47 2.85
N SER A 73 -3.88 5.19 2.55
CA SER A 73 -4.77 6.10 1.82
C SER A 73 -4.94 7.45 2.53
N ASN A 74 -5.15 7.45 3.85
CA ASN A 74 -5.25 8.68 4.64
C ASN A 74 -3.90 9.43 4.72
N ALA A 75 -2.77 8.74 4.89
CA ALA A 75 -1.44 9.36 4.89
C ALA A 75 -1.11 10.00 3.53
N ALA A 76 -1.57 9.38 2.44
CA ALA A 76 -1.45 9.92 1.08
C ALA A 76 -2.22 11.22 0.92
N ALA A 77 -3.48 11.29 1.36
CA ALA A 77 -4.26 12.53 1.35
C ALA A 77 -3.60 13.63 2.20
N ILE A 78 -3.13 13.30 3.41
CA ILE A 78 -2.40 14.24 4.29
C ILE A 78 -1.20 14.85 3.54
N THR A 79 -0.37 14.00 2.93
CA THR A 79 0.86 14.46 2.28
C THR A 79 0.59 15.22 0.99
N ALA A 80 -0.36 14.75 0.16
CA ALA A 80 -0.71 15.39 -1.11
C ALA A 80 -1.21 16.83 -0.91
N ILE A 81 -2.07 17.06 0.10
CA ILE A 81 -2.53 18.41 0.45
C ILE A 81 -1.38 19.30 0.90
N GLY A 82 -0.41 18.75 1.65
CA GLY A 82 0.82 19.48 2.00
C GLY A 82 1.60 19.91 0.77
N VAL A 83 1.74 19.02 -0.23
CA VAL A 83 2.38 19.31 -1.52
C VAL A 83 1.59 20.38 -2.29
N LYS A 84 0.26 20.25 -2.41
CA LYS A 84 -0.63 21.23 -3.06
C LYS A 84 -0.49 22.63 -2.47
N ARG A 85 -0.32 22.72 -1.15
CA ARG A 85 -0.14 23.99 -0.42
C ARG A 85 1.29 24.54 -0.47
N GLY A 86 2.22 23.85 -1.14
CA GLY A 86 3.63 24.23 -1.18
C GLY A 86 4.34 24.13 0.17
N LEU A 87 3.81 23.35 1.11
CA LEU A 87 4.41 23.16 2.43
C LEU A 87 5.62 22.21 2.34
N PRO A 88 6.64 22.38 3.20
CA PRO A 88 7.77 21.47 3.22
C PRO A 88 7.33 20.04 3.62
N PRO A 89 8.00 18.97 3.16
CA PRO A 89 7.70 17.59 3.56
C PRO A 89 7.69 17.36 5.08
N ARG A 90 8.36 18.23 5.84
CA ARG A 90 8.29 18.26 7.30
C ARG A 90 6.87 18.49 7.82
N ALA A 91 6.07 19.35 7.18
CA ALA A 91 4.67 19.56 7.56
C ALA A 91 3.85 18.26 7.45
N ALA A 92 4.06 17.48 6.38
CA ALA A 92 3.48 16.14 6.25
C ALA A 92 3.98 15.18 7.33
N SER A 93 5.26 15.24 7.70
CA SER A 93 5.80 14.44 8.82
C SER A 93 5.10 14.78 10.14
N ILE A 94 4.87 16.07 10.42
CA ILE A 94 4.16 16.53 11.62
C ILE A 94 2.72 16.04 11.60
N ALA A 95 1.99 16.28 10.51
CA ALA A 95 0.59 15.88 10.38
C ALA A 95 0.41 14.35 10.48
N ILE A 96 1.26 13.55 9.83
CA ILE A 96 1.19 12.09 9.93
C ILE A 96 1.47 11.63 11.37
N ALA A 97 2.49 12.17 12.03
CA ALA A 97 2.80 11.83 13.42
C ALA A 97 1.64 12.20 14.37
N THR A 98 1.00 13.36 14.15
CA THR A 98 -0.21 13.75 14.87
C THR A 98 -1.33 12.74 14.62
N ALA A 99 -1.68 12.45 13.37
CA ALA A 99 -2.75 11.51 13.05
C ALA A 99 -2.47 10.10 13.59
N MET A 100 -1.21 9.66 13.61
CA MET A 100 -0.81 8.38 14.22
C MET A 100 -1.15 8.33 15.71
N GLN A 101 -0.87 9.41 16.42
CA GLN A 101 -1.15 9.50 17.85
C GLN A 101 -2.66 9.66 18.15
N GLU A 102 -3.37 10.47 17.36
CA GLU A 102 -4.78 10.79 17.60
C GLU A 102 -5.72 9.64 17.19
N SER A 103 -5.46 8.99 16.05
CA SER A 103 -6.40 8.03 15.47
C SER A 103 -5.75 6.79 14.86
N LYS A 104 -4.42 6.66 14.98
CA LYS A 104 -3.63 5.70 14.19
C LYS A 104 -3.79 5.94 12.68
N VAL A 105 -3.97 7.20 12.25
CA VAL A 105 -4.22 7.60 10.84
C VAL A 105 -5.49 6.97 10.27
N ARG A 106 -6.53 6.85 11.11
CA ARG A 106 -7.84 6.31 10.70
C ARG A 106 -8.91 7.38 10.87
N ASN A 107 -9.77 7.51 9.87
CA ASN A 107 -10.86 8.47 9.92
C ASN A 107 -12.03 7.95 10.76
N VAL A 108 -11.92 8.07 12.09
CA VAL A 108 -12.83 7.46 13.06
C VAL A 108 -14.06 8.33 13.34
N ARG A 109 -15.20 7.69 13.64
CA ARG A 109 -16.48 8.37 13.99
C ARG A 109 -16.72 8.44 15.50
N TYR A 110 -15.66 8.29 16.29
CA TYR A 110 -15.70 8.28 17.75
C TYR A 110 -14.41 8.90 18.32
N GLY A 111 -14.46 9.26 19.60
CA GLY A 111 -13.36 9.91 20.31
C GLY A 111 -13.76 10.33 21.72
N ASP A 112 -12.89 11.04 22.42
CA ASP A 112 -13.26 11.72 23.66
C ASP A 112 -14.23 12.87 23.35
N ARG A 113 -15.32 12.99 24.13
CA ARG A 113 -16.39 13.99 23.92
C ARG A 113 -16.96 13.95 22.49
N ASP A 114 -16.71 14.98 21.69
CA ASP A 114 -17.15 15.14 20.30
C ASP A 114 -15.96 15.11 19.30
N SER A 115 -14.81 14.57 19.70
CA SER A 115 -13.67 14.37 18.82
C SER A 115 -13.96 13.37 17.70
N LEU A 116 -13.59 13.72 16.47
CA LEU A 116 -13.82 12.91 15.27
C LEU A 116 -12.61 12.95 14.33
N GLY A 117 -12.56 12.00 13.40
CA GLY A 117 -11.69 11.99 12.25
C GLY A 117 -10.20 11.75 12.55
N LEU A 118 -9.37 12.04 11.54
CA LEU A 118 -7.93 11.74 11.53
C LEU A 118 -7.16 12.35 12.70
N PHE A 119 -7.54 13.57 13.07
CA PHE A 119 -6.82 14.40 14.02
C PHE A 119 -7.57 14.56 15.36
N GLN A 120 -8.63 13.78 15.58
CA GLN A 120 -9.51 13.87 16.76
C GLN A 120 -10.00 15.31 17.03
N GLN A 121 -10.25 16.06 15.95
CA GLN A 121 -10.73 17.43 15.98
C GLN A 121 -12.16 17.50 16.52
N ARG A 122 -12.48 18.61 17.20
CA ARG A 122 -13.76 18.80 17.88
C ARG A 122 -14.61 19.89 17.23
N PRO A 123 -15.85 19.60 16.79
CA PRO A 123 -16.79 20.62 16.36
C PRO A 123 -16.98 21.72 17.40
N SER A 124 -17.09 21.36 18.69
CA SER A 124 -17.28 22.34 19.77
C SER A 124 -16.09 23.30 19.98
N GLN A 125 -14.95 23.05 19.36
CA GLN A 125 -13.75 23.90 19.43
C GLN A 125 -13.51 24.70 18.15
N GLY A 126 -14.44 24.64 17.19
CA GLY A 126 -14.38 25.44 15.96
C GLY A 126 -13.59 24.81 14.83
N TRP A 127 -13.25 23.51 14.90
CA TRP A 127 -12.53 22.83 13.81
C TRP A 127 -13.40 22.56 12.56
N GLY A 128 -14.73 22.64 12.68
CA GLY A 128 -15.68 22.40 11.58
C GLY A 128 -16.93 21.67 12.06
N SER A 129 -17.88 21.40 11.15
CA SER A 129 -19.00 20.51 11.43
C SER A 129 -18.55 19.05 11.55
N PRO A 130 -19.35 18.14 12.15
CA PRO A 130 -19.05 16.72 12.18
C PRO A 130 -18.79 16.12 10.78
N GLU A 131 -19.58 16.53 9.79
CA GLU A 131 -19.45 16.08 8.39
C GLU A 131 -18.13 16.56 7.79
N GLN A 132 -17.73 17.81 8.06
CA GLN A 132 -16.47 18.37 7.58
C GLN A 132 -15.27 17.68 8.22
N ILE A 133 -15.28 17.45 9.54
CA ILE A 133 -14.17 16.79 10.24
C ILE A 133 -14.01 15.32 9.82
N LEU A 134 -15.09 14.69 9.37
CA LEU A 134 -15.07 13.34 8.81
C LEU A 134 -14.69 13.29 7.32
N ASP A 135 -14.44 14.43 6.67
CA ASP A 135 -13.76 14.49 5.37
C ASP A 135 -12.24 14.59 5.64
N PRO A 136 -11.44 13.56 5.28
CA PRO A 136 -9.99 13.56 5.49
C PRO A 136 -9.28 14.77 4.88
N GLU A 137 -9.71 15.21 3.70
CA GLU A 137 -9.10 16.32 3.00
C GLU A 137 -9.45 17.66 3.67
N TYR A 138 -10.68 17.84 4.16
CA TYR A 138 -11.04 19.01 4.97
C TYR A 138 -10.25 19.05 6.28
N ALA A 139 -10.26 17.95 7.04
CA ALA A 139 -9.60 17.87 8.34
C ALA A 139 -8.08 18.15 8.25
N THR A 140 -7.45 17.68 7.17
CA THR A 140 -6.05 17.95 6.84
C THR A 140 -5.81 19.43 6.53
N ASN A 141 -6.67 20.06 5.72
CA ASN A 141 -6.54 21.49 5.45
C ASN A 141 -6.67 22.32 6.73
N ALA A 142 -7.66 22.02 7.57
CA ALA A 142 -7.84 22.68 8.85
C ALA A 142 -6.63 22.49 9.78
N PHE A 143 -6.03 21.29 9.82
CA PHE A 143 -4.80 21.04 10.57
C PHE A 143 -3.65 21.90 10.08
N TYR A 144 -3.43 21.97 8.76
CA TYR A 144 -2.37 22.79 8.21
C TYR A 144 -2.62 24.30 8.37
N ASP A 145 -3.87 24.75 8.35
CA ASP A 145 -4.22 26.14 8.66
C ASP A 145 -3.80 26.50 10.09
N ALA A 146 -3.96 25.59 11.05
CA ALA A 146 -3.46 25.79 12.40
C ALA A 146 -1.93 25.65 12.51
N LEU A 147 -1.31 24.73 11.75
CA LEU A 147 0.14 24.51 11.80
C LEU A 147 0.94 25.72 11.33
N VAL A 148 0.51 26.39 10.25
CA VAL A 148 1.25 27.54 9.70
C VAL A 148 1.21 28.77 10.60
N GLU A 149 0.25 28.83 11.54
CA GLU A 149 0.17 29.88 12.57
C GLU A 149 1.10 29.61 13.77
N VAL A 150 1.77 28.44 13.82
CA VAL A 150 2.76 28.14 14.85
C VAL A 150 4.12 28.69 14.43
N ASP A 151 4.55 29.79 15.05
CA ASP A 151 5.83 30.45 14.78
C ASP A 151 7.01 29.46 14.87
N GLY A 152 7.73 29.26 13.77
CA GLY A 152 8.93 28.43 13.71
C GLY A 152 8.69 26.92 13.81
N TYR A 153 7.49 26.44 13.51
CA TYR A 153 7.15 25.00 13.54
C TYR A 153 8.11 24.12 12.71
N ASP A 154 8.73 24.70 11.67
CA ASP A 154 9.67 24.03 10.78
C ASP A 154 11.00 23.68 11.47
N GLY A 155 11.37 24.42 12.52
CA GLY A 155 12.54 24.16 13.35
C GLY A 155 12.26 23.35 14.63
N MET A 156 11.00 23.29 15.10
CA MET A 156 10.59 22.58 16.31
C MET A 156 10.74 21.07 16.19
N GLU A 157 10.91 20.33 17.30
CA GLU A 157 10.70 18.87 17.28
C GLU A 157 9.29 18.55 16.76
N ILE A 158 9.12 17.39 16.10
CA ILE A 158 7.81 17.06 15.51
C ILE A 158 6.74 16.98 16.61
N ALA A 159 7.10 16.39 17.75
CA ALA A 159 6.22 16.32 18.90
C ALA A 159 5.78 17.70 19.41
N ASP A 160 6.71 18.66 19.47
CA ASP A 160 6.42 20.02 19.92
C ASP A 160 5.50 20.76 18.95
N ALA A 161 5.76 20.65 17.64
CA ALA A 161 4.90 21.25 16.62
C ALA A 161 3.48 20.63 16.64
N ALA A 162 3.38 19.31 16.73
CA ALA A 162 2.11 18.60 16.86
C ALA A 162 1.33 19.04 18.11
N GLN A 163 2.03 19.14 19.24
CA GLN A 163 1.47 19.57 20.51
C GLN A 163 1.05 21.05 20.50
N ALA A 164 1.77 21.92 19.79
CA ALA A 164 1.41 23.33 19.63
C ALA A 164 0.10 23.52 18.86
N VAL A 165 -0.12 22.69 17.83
CA VAL A 165 -1.38 22.66 17.06
C VAL A 165 -2.53 22.07 17.89
N GLN A 166 -2.34 20.86 18.43
CA GLN A 166 -3.43 20.12 19.07
C GLN A 166 -3.76 20.63 20.48
N ARG A 167 -2.79 21.20 21.18
CA ARG A 167 -2.91 21.59 22.60
C ARG A 167 -3.53 20.48 23.47
N SER A 168 -3.23 19.23 23.13
CA SER A 168 -3.72 18.03 23.82
C SER A 168 -2.92 17.76 25.11
N ALA A 169 -3.36 16.81 25.93
CA ALA A 169 -2.60 16.38 27.11
C ALA A 169 -1.50 15.35 26.79
N ALA A 170 -1.18 15.11 25.52
CA ALA A 170 -0.37 13.99 25.07
C ALA A 170 1.15 14.16 25.32
N GLY A 171 1.65 15.40 25.44
CA GLY A 171 3.07 15.67 25.70
C GLY A 171 3.98 15.03 24.64
N TYR A 172 5.01 14.29 25.07
CA TYR A 172 6.01 13.67 24.17
C TYR A 172 5.53 12.40 23.44
N ALA A 173 4.26 12.00 23.57
CA ALA A 173 3.76 10.75 22.97
C ALA A 173 3.88 10.70 21.44
N TYR A 174 4.01 11.86 20.77
CA TYR A 174 4.22 11.94 19.33
C TYR A 174 5.62 11.48 18.88
N ALA A 175 6.64 11.57 19.75
CA ALA A 175 8.04 11.29 19.39
C ALA A 175 8.27 9.86 18.88
N GLN A 176 7.49 8.90 19.41
CA GLN A 176 7.57 7.49 18.98
C GLN A 176 7.19 7.27 17.51
N HIS A 177 6.42 8.20 16.92
CA HIS A 177 5.90 8.08 15.55
C HIS A 177 6.79 8.79 14.52
N GLU A 178 7.80 9.55 14.95
CA GLU A 178 8.57 10.42 14.05
C GLU A 178 9.27 9.68 12.91
N GLY A 179 9.90 8.53 13.20
CA GLY A 179 10.61 7.76 12.18
C GLY A 179 9.68 7.30 11.06
N GLN A 180 8.55 6.70 11.44
CA GLN A 180 7.54 6.25 10.48
C GLN A 180 6.90 7.41 9.72
N ALA A 181 6.59 8.51 10.41
CA ALA A 181 6.00 9.68 9.78
C ALA A 181 6.94 10.34 8.78
N ARG A 182 8.24 10.48 9.11
CA ARG A 182 9.26 11.03 8.21
C ARG A 182 9.45 10.14 6.97
N ALA A 183 9.57 8.83 7.16
CA ALA A 183 9.73 7.89 6.04
C ALA A 183 8.52 7.94 5.09
N THR A 184 7.31 7.96 5.67
CA THR A 184 6.05 7.99 4.91
C THR A 184 5.87 9.32 4.18
N ALA A 185 6.14 10.46 4.83
CA ALA A 185 6.14 11.77 4.19
C ALA A 185 7.18 11.88 3.07
N SER A 186 8.39 11.32 3.26
CA SER A 186 9.44 11.30 2.25
C SER A 186 9.01 10.54 0.99
N ALA A 187 8.36 9.37 1.17
CA ALA A 187 7.79 8.61 0.06
C ALA A 187 6.70 9.41 -0.66
N LEU A 188 5.65 9.81 0.07
CA LEU A 188 4.45 10.39 -0.53
C LEU A 188 4.64 11.83 -1.05
N SER A 189 5.70 12.53 -0.65
CA SER A 189 6.08 13.83 -1.24
C SER A 189 7.07 13.69 -2.41
N GLY A 190 7.38 12.46 -2.82
CA GLY A 190 8.27 12.16 -3.94
C GLY A 190 9.76 12.39 -3.67
N GLN A 191 10.15 12.62 -2.41
CA GLN A 191 11.56 12.78 -2.02
C GLN A 191 12.34 11.46 -2.12
N SER A 192 11.65 10.35 -1.85
CA SER A 192 12.16 9.00 -2.04
C SER A 192 11.34 8.31 -3.12
N PRO A 193 11.88 8.14 -4.34
CA PRO A 193 11.15 7.53 -5.45
C PRO A 193 11.02 6.01 -5.26
N ALA A 194 9.89 5.44 -5.69
CA ALA A 194 9.66 4.00 -5.76
C ALA A 194 9.86 3.21 -4.45
N VAL A 195 9.52 3.80 -3.30
CA VAL A 195 9.70 3.17 -1.97
C VAL A 195 8.39 2.75 -1.30
N LEU A 196 7.23 3.12 -1.87
CA LEU A 196 5.91 2.73 -1.39
C LEU A 196 5.29 1.69 -2.32
N GLY A 197 4.90 0.55 -1.76
CA GLY A 197 4.14 -0.49 -2.46
C GLY A 197 2.98 -1.00 -1.62
N CYS A 198 1.92 -1.48 -2.26
CA CYS A 198 0.75 -2.06 -1.59
C CYS A 198 0.41 -3.43 -2.18
N ALA A 199 0.36 -4.45 -1.32
CA ALA A 199 -0.19 -5.75 -1.66
C ALA A 199 -1.69 -5.76 -1.33
N LEU A 200 -2.53 -5.79 -2.36
CA LEU A 200 -3.98 -5.62 -2.29
C LEU A 200 -4.69 -6.72 -3.09
N ARG A 201 -5.90 -7.08 -2.68
CA ARG A 201 -6.75 -7.99 -3.45
C ARG A 201 -7.26 -7.30 -4.70
N ASP A 202 -7.70 -8.09 -5.69
CA ASP A 202 -8.38 -7.53 -6.85
C ASP A 202 -9.61 -6.68 -6.42
N PRO A 203 -9.85 -5.54 -7.07
CA PRO A 203 -11.04 -4.73 -6.78
C PRO A 203 -12.31 -5.55 -6.98
N SER A 204 -13.28 -5.41 -6.06
CA SER A 204 -14.58 -6.06 -6.20
C SER A 204 -15.52 -5.34 -7.16
N GLU A 205 -15.25 -4.05 -7.42
CA GLU A 205 -16.01 -3.18 -8.31
C GLU A 205 -15.02 -2.47 -9.26
N PRO A 206 -15.46 -2.08 -10.47
CA PRO A 206 -14.64 -1.27 -11.38
C PRO A 206 -14.23 0.06 -10.74
N GLY A 207 -13.05 0.56 -11.12
CA GLY A 207 -12.65 1.90 -10.71
C GLY A 207 -13.41 3.00 -11.45
N ASP A 208 -13.50 4.18 -10.86
CA ASP A 208 -14.10 5.36 -11.50
C ASP A 208 -12.99 6.37 -11.88
N PRO A 209 -12.62 6.47 -13.17
CA PRO A 209 -11.54 7.34 -13.62
C PRO A 209 -11.88 8.83 -13.49
N GLU A 210 -13.16 9.20 -13.56
CA GLU A 210 -13.58 10.59 -13.36
C GLU A 210 -13.53 10.96 -11.88
N ALA A 211 -13.92 10.05 -10.99
CA ALA A 211 -13.73 10.24 -9.55
C ALA A 211 -12.23 10.32 -9.17
N LEU A 212 -11.36 9.53 -9.81
CA LEU A 212 -9.92 9.62 -9.63
C LEU A 212 -9.37 10.97 -10.12
N SER A 213 -9.81 11.44 -11.28
CA SER A 213 -9.45 12.76 -11.83
C SER A 213 -9.88 13.90 -10.89
N ALA A 214 -11.13 13.88 -10.40
CA ALA A 214 -11.63 14.83 -9.41
C ALA A 214 -10.84 14.78 -8.10
N LEU A 215 -10.41 13.59 -7.68
CA LEU A 215 -9.61 13.43 -6.47
C LEU A 215 -8.17 13.95 -6.65
N LEU A 216 -7.56 13.78 -7.83
CA LEU A 216 -6.26 14.39 -8.17
C LEU A 216 -6.32 15.92 -8.09
N ASP A 217 -7.40 16.53 -8.58
CA ASP A 217 -7.63 17.96 -8.42
C ASP A 217 -7.84 18.34 -6.94
N LYS A 218 -8.62 17.55 -6.20
CA LYS A 218 -8.85 17.77 -4.76
C LYS A 218 -7.53 17.74 -3.97
N ASP A 219 -6.71 16.73 -4.17
CA ASP A 219 -5.51 16.44 -3.36
C ASP A 219 -4.28 17.21 -3.82
N PHE A 220 -4.06 17.37 -5.14
CA PHE A 220 -2.89 18.03 -5.71
C PHE A 220 -3.19 19.33 -6.47
N GLY A 221 -4.44 19.56 -6.89
CA GLY A 221 -4.78 20.65 -7.81
C GLY A 221 -4.28 20.39 -9.23
N LEU A 222 -4.19 19.12 -9.62
CA LEU A 222 -3.73 18.68 -10.93
C LEU A 222 -4.91 18.22 -11.78
N ALA A 223 -4.96 18.68 -13.02
CA ALA A 223 -5.84 18.11 -14.04
C ALA A 223 -5.26 16.78 -14.53
N ALA A 224 -6.15 15.88 -14.91
CA ALA A 224 -5.78 14.58 -15.49
C ALA A 224 -6.54 14.33 -16.79
N GLU A 225 -5.90 13.65 -17.72
CA GLU A 225 -6.53 13.18 -18.95
C GLU A 225 -7.11 11.78 -18.72
N VAL A 226 -8.39 11.60 -19.01
CA VAL A 226 -9.11 10.33 -18.85
C VAL A 226 -9.34 9.69 -20.22
N GLU A 227 -8.91 8.43 -20.38
CA GLU A 227 -9.12 7.62 -21.58
C GLU A 227 -9.56 6.20 -21.18
N GLY A 228 -10.87 5.92 -21.22
CA GLY A 228 -11.39 4.64 -20.74
C GLY A 228 -11.12 4.47 -19.24
N THR A 229 -10.47 3.37 -18.83
CA THR A 229 -10.07 3.13 -17.43
C THR A 229 -8.69 3.70 -17.08
N ARG A 230 -8.06 4.44 -18.00
CA ARG A 230 -6.73 5.01 -17.83
C ARG A 230 -6.81 6.49 -17.50
N VAL A 231 -6.06 6.91 -16.49
CA VAL A 231 -5.87 8.30 -16.09
C VAL A 231 -4.41 8.67 -16.28
N ARG A 232 -4.12 9.75 -17.01
CA ARG A 232 -2.77 10.29 -17.22
C ARG A 232 -2.62 11.64 -16.56
N VAL A 233 -1.48 11.87 -15.91
CA VAL A 233 -1.15 13.12 -15.22
C VAL A 233 0.22 13.60 -15.68
N ASP A 234 0.28 14.82 -16.18
CA ASP A 234 1.53 15.54 -16.44
C ASP A 234 1.91 16.35 -15.20
N ALA A 235 2.98 15.94 -14.54
CA ALA A 235 3.50 16.64 -13.38
C ALA A 235 4.55 17.68 -13.77
N ALA A 236 4.60 18.79 -13.03
CA ALA A 236 5.50 19.91 -13.34
C ALA A 236 6.99 19.57 -13.19
N ASP A 237 7.32 18.61 -12.32
CA ASP A 237 8.69 18.19 -12.05
C ASP A 237 8.75 16.72 -11.58
N PRO A 238 9.93 16.05 -11.67
CA PRO A 238 10.05 14.63 -11.32
C PRO A 238 9.65 14.28 -9.88
N ARG A 239 9.88 15.18 -8.91
CA ARG A 239 9.48 14.93 -7.52
C ARG A 239 7.96 14.97 -7.38
N SER A 240 7.31 15.95 -8.01
CA SER A 240 5.84 16.02 -8.05
C SER A 240 5.23 14.80 -8.74
N ALA A 241 5.86 14.29 -9.80
CA ALA A 241 5.45 13.07 -10.49
C ALA A 241 5.54 11.83 -9.56
N TRP A 242 6.65 11.68 -8.84
CA TRP A 242 6.81 10.62 -7.83
C TRP A 242 5.84 10.73 -6.65
N ALA A 243 5.44 11.95 -6.28
CA ALA A 243 4.41 12.17 -5.27
C ALA A 243 3.06 11.62 -5.76
N VAL A 244 2.65 11.94 -6.98
CA VAL A 244 1.40 11.44 -7.60
C VAL A 244 1.43 9.92 -7.77
N ALA A 245 2.53 9.36 -8.28
CA ALA A 245 2.64 7.91 -8.52
C ALA A 245 2.52 7.11 -7.22
N GLN A 246 3.23 7.50 -6.15
CA GLN A 246 3.16 6.79 -4.87
C GLN A 246 1.85 7.07 -4.12
N TRP A 247 1.27 8.25 -4.29
CA TRP A 247 -0.09 8.54 -3.82
C TRP A 247 -1.12 7.61 -4.47
N ALA A 248 -1.03 7.38 -5.79
CA ALA A 248 -1.96 6.50 -6.51
C ALA A 248 -1.91 5.07 -5.98
N VAL A 249 -0.70 4.54 -5.70
CA VAL A 249 -0.51 3.23 -5.07
C VAL A 249 -1.10 3.20 -3.65
N ALA A 250 -0.85 4.21 -2.84
CA ALA A 250 -1.37 4.28 -1.46
C ALA A 250 -2.91 4.42 -1.40
N ARG A 251 -3.51 5.06 -2.41
CA ARG A 251 -4.97 5.23 -2.57
C ARG A 251 -5.62 4.08 -3.34
N ALA A 252 -4.86 3.10 -3.81
CA ALA A 252 -5.36 2.04 -4.70
C ALA A 252 -6.51 1.26 -4.07
N SER A 253 -6.49 1.00 -2.76
CA SER A 253 -7.56 0.28 -2.06
C SER A 253 -8.94 0.93 -2.16
N THR A 254 -9.00 2.26 -2.29
CA THR A 254 -10.25 3.03 -2.38
C THR A 254 -10.58 3.49 -3.80
N THR A 255 -9.61 3.52 -4.70
CA THR A 255 -9.77 4.02 -6.09
C THR A 255 -9.91 2.92 -7.13
N GLY A 256 -9.53 1.68 -6.79
CA GLY A 256 -9.54 0.57 -7.74
C GLY A 256 -8.34 0.54 -8.67
N ALA A 257 -7.28 1.31 -8.42
CA ALA A 257 -6.06 1.28 -9.24
C ALA A 257 -5.43 -0.11 -9.26
N THR A 258 -5.11 -0.60 -10.45
CA THR A 258 -4.54 -1.93 -10.71
C THR A 258 -3.10 -1.85 -11.21
N ARG A 259 -2.73 -0.74 -11.86
CA ARG A 259 -1.35 -0.47 -12.28
C ARG A 259 -1.04 1.02 -12.20
N VAL A 260 0.18 1.35 -11.80
CA VAL A 260 0.71 2.72 -11.83
C VAL A 260 2.08 2.69 -12.50
N GLU A 261 2.29 3.51 -13.53
CA GLU A 261 3.56 3.64 -14.23
C GLU A 261 4.13 5.05 -14.12
N HIS A 262 5.42 5.15 -13.81
CA HIS A 262 6.16 6.41 -13.79
C HIS A 262 7.67 6.16 -13.93
N ASP A 263 8.36 6.94 -14.77
CA ASP A 263 9.83 6.96 -14.89
C ASP A 263 10.45 5.57 -15.12
N GLY A 264 9.92 4.85 -16.11
CA GLY A 264 10.36 3.49 -16.45
C GLY A 264 10.07 2.43 -15.39
N ARG A 265 9.28 2.76 -14.36
CA ARG A 265 8.88 1.84 -13.30
C ARG A 265 7.38 1.58 -13.31
N SER A 266 6.97 0.41 -12.85
CA SER A 266 5.57 0.09 -12.61
C SER A 266 5.33 -0.53 -11.23
N TRP A 267 4.18 -0.20 -10.64
CA TRP A 267 3.55 -0.98 -9.59
C TRP A 267 2.36 -1.70 -10.20
N THR A 268 2.21 -2.98 -9.88
CA THR A 268 1.05 -3.79 -10.28
C THR A 268 0.39 -4.36 -9.03
N ARG A 269 -0.93 -4.21 -8.94
CA ARG A 269 -1.73 -4.78 -7.87
C ARG A 269 -1.60 -6.29 -7.87
N ALA A 270 -1.21 -6.85 -6.73
CA ALA A 270 -1.29 -8.27 -6.43
C ALA A 270 -1.29 -8.46 -4.91
N MET A 271 -1.53 -9.69 -4.46
CA MET A 271 -1.49 -10.05 -3.03
C MET A 271 -0.11 -10.57 -2.57
N ASP A 272 0.83 -10.74 -3.49
CA ASP A 272 2.18 -11.21 -3.19
C ASP A 272 3.16 -10.05 -2.89
N ASP A 273 4.39 -10.43 -2.54
CA ASP A 273 5.44 -9.48 -2.16
C ASP A 273 5.96 -8.66 -3.36
N ALA A 274 5.69 -9.06 -4.61
CA ALA A 274 6.10 -8.27 -5.77
C ALA A 274 5.38 -6.92 -5.80
N ALA A 275 4.11 -6.87 -5.35
CA ALA A 275 3.32 -5.65 -5.23
C ALA A 275 3.81 -4.70 -4.11
N LEU A 276 4.79 -5.09 -3.30
CA LEU A 276 5.44 -4.21 -2.33
C LEU A 276 6.64 -3.43 -2.92
N THR A 277 7.00 -3.72 -4.17
CA THR A 277 8.12 -3.11 -4.88
C THR A 277 7.70 -2.61 -6.25
N TRP A 278 8.53 -1.75 -6.85
CA TRP A 278 8.32 -1.28 -8.21
C TRP A 278 9.21 -2.07 -9.19
N ALA A 279 8.62 -2.59 -10.25
CA ALA A 279 9.32 -3.27 -11.34
C ALA A 279 9.91 -2.26 -12.32
N GLY A 280 10.99 -2.63 -13.01
CA GLY A 280 11.66 -1.80 -14.04
C GLY A 280 11.14 -2.07 -15.46
N ASP A 281 9.83 -2.21 -15.60
CA ASP A 281 9.11 -2.57 -16.83
C ASP A 281 8.09 -1.49 -17.26
N GLY A 282 8.16 -0.30 -16.66
CA GLY A 282 7.30 0.83 -17.01
C GLY A 282 7.68 1.47 -18.34
N SER A 283 6.72 2.12 -18.99
CA SER A 283 6.91 2.71 -20.32
C SER A 283 6.94 4.24 -20.34
N THR A 284 6.58 4.88 -19.23
CA THR A 284 6.38 6.33 -19.11
C THR A 284 7.67 7.09 -18.85
N GLY A 285 7.67 8.38 -19.25
CA GLY A 285 8.77 9.31 -19.02
C GLY A 285 8.80 9.94 -17.61
N PRO A 286 9.80 10.78 -17.31
CA PRO A 286 10.02 11.34 -15.97
C PRO A 286 9.03 12.44 -15.55
N GLY A 287 8.12 12.88 -16.43
CA GLY A 287 7.07 13.86 -16.13
C GLY A 287 5.65 13.30 -16.20
N GLU A 288 5.50 12.06 -16.67
CA GLU A 288 4.20 11.43 -16.93
C GLU A 288 3.92 10.36 -15.87
N VAL A 289 2.71 10.39 -15.31
CA VAL A 289 2.18 9.32 -14.45
C VAL A 289 0.94 8.73 -15.11
N VAL A 290 0.94 7.41 -15.28
CA VAL A 290 -0.20 6.68 -15.84
C VAL A 290 -0.78 5.77 -14.76
N ILE A 291 -2.09 5.84 -14.55
CA ILE A 291 -2.83 5.04 -13.58
C ILE A 291 -3.91 4.27 -14.33
N ASP A 292 -3.83 2.94 -14.31
CA ASP A 292 -4.87 2.06 -14.84
C ASP A 292 -5.79 1.58 -13.71
N LEU A 293 -7.10 1.61 -13.97
CA LEU A 293 -8.15 1.12 -13.07
C LEU A 293 -8.71 -0.23 -13.54
N ALA A 294 -9.30 -0.98 -12.62
CA ALA A 294 -10.06 -2.21 -12.90
C ALA A 294 -11.32 -1.96 -13.73
#